data_AF-A0A3B3BIS7-F1
#
_entry.id   AF-A0A3B3BIS7-F1
#
_cell.length_a   1.000
_cell.length_b   1.000
_cell.length_c   1.000
_cell.angle_alpha   90.00
_cell.angle_beta   90.00
_cell.angle_gamma   90.00
#
_symmetry.space_group_name_H-M   'P 1'
#
loop_
_entity.id
_entity.type
_entity.pdbx_description
1 polymer ?
#
loop_
_entity_poly.entity_id
_entity_poly.type
_entity_poly.pdbx_seq_one_letter_code
_entity_poly.pdbx_strand_id
1 'polypeptide(L)'
;VPVNCQLSLPNQTRLNGKQLNNVQLCSGFPPRGLLLPCESFLSGILQVQPWRIREEHLKATPLLRELHLYGNHLRSLSPHLLRGVPLLQNLDLTENKLRDLPADVFSHAPLRSLVLKNNLIEEARGEWLPENSSLTWLDLSGNLLTKIPTVLLQKLPNLENLDLSNNRLEKIPPHSLDGLAKLERLNLQENKLHSLDASSFQGMHSLTVLTLAHNKLSHLPGNLFQGLTRLTQLSLDGNEHKGNSLSGKASGSLRKAFSSAVRMKLRRLLSLTSTATFPKKRSSLLQSHFTEKRWTAAKTFP
;
A
#
# COMPACT_ATOMS: atom_id res chain seq x y z
N VAL A 1 25.52 5.05 -35.19
CA VAL A 1 24.19 4.50 -35.51
C VAL A 1 23.19 5.27 -34.66
N PRO A 2 22.25 6.02 -35.24
CA PRO A 2 21.23 6.69 -34.45
C PRO A 2 20.42 5.61 -33.74
N VAL A 3 20.36 5.67 -32.41
CA VAL A 3 19.42 4.85 -31.65
C VAL A 3 18.05 5.41 -31.98
N ASN A 4 17.36 4.75 -32.90
CA ASN A 4 15.96 5.01 -33.18
C ASN A 4 15.21 4.84 -31.84
N CYS A 5 14.73 5.94 -31.28
CA CYS A 5 13.62 5.91 -30.33
C CYS A 5 12.39 5.44 -31.11
N GLN A 6 12.29 4.14 -31.37
CA GLN A 6 11.07 3.57 -31.90
C GLN A 6 10.00 3.68 -30.82
N LEU A 7 8.96 4.45 -31.13
CA LEU A 7 7.62 4.32 -30.55
C LEU A 7 7.12 2.88 -30.82
N SER A 8 7.63 1.91 -30.08
CA SER A 8 6.96 0.62 -29.95
C SER A 8 6.21 0.67 -28.63
N LEU A 9 4.97 1.17 -28.67
CA LEU A 9 3.97 0.77 -27.69
C LEU A 9 3.75 -0.73 -27.93
N PRO A 10 4.11 -1.64 -27.00
CA PRO A 10 3.41 -2.91 -27.00
C PRO A 10 1.96 -2.54 -26.69
N ASN A 11 1.06 -2.80 -27.65
CA ASN A 11 -0.36 -2.65 -27.45
C ASN A 11 -0.73 -3.25 -26.07
N GLN A 12 -1.26 -2.39 -25.19
CA GLN A 12 -1.87 -2.73 -23.89
C GLN A 12 -0.99 -2.84 -22.61
N THR A 13 -0.11 -1.88 -22.32
CA THR A 13 0.30 -1.68 -20.91
C THR A 13 -0.79 -0.95 -20.12
N ARG A 14 -1.69 -1.70 -19.49
CA ARG A 14 -2.61 -1.19 -18.46
C ARG A 14 -1.92 -1.22 -17.09
N LEU A 15 -1.78 -0.07 -16.44
CA LEU A 15 -1.40 0.04 -15.03
C LEU A 15 -2.67 0.37 -14.23
N ASN A 16 -3.10 -0.54 -13.35
CA ASN A 16 -4.32 -0.40 -12.52
C ASN A 16 -5.59 0.02 -13.30
N GLY A 17 -5.77 -0.50 -14.52
CA GLY A 17 -6.94 -0.20 -15.34
C GLY A 17 -6.96 1.20 -15.97
N LYS A 18 -5.92 2.03 -15.78
CA LYS A 18 -5.76 3.31 -16.48
C LYS A 18 -4.90 3.15 -17.73
N GLN A 19 -5.33 3.79 -18.80
CA GLN A 19 -4.60 3.91 -20.06
C GLN A 19 -3.48 4.94 -19.85
N LEU A 20 -2.23 4.53 -20.05
CA LEU A 20 -1.07 5.40 -19.93
C LEU A 20 -0.90 6.21 -21.21
N ASN A 21 -1.34 7.47 -21.19
CA ASN A 21 -1.03 8.44 -22.25
C ASN A 21 0.31 9.11 -21.92
N ASN A 22 1.22 9.25 -22.90
CA ASN A 22 2.58 9.84 -22.77
C ASN A 22 3.64 9.03 -22.00
N VAL A 23 3.61 7.70 -22.09
CA VAL A 23 4.71 6.84 -21.61
C VAL A 23 5.65 6.52 -22.77
N GLN A 24 6.92 6.91 -22.65
CA GLN A 24 7.96 6.49 -23.57
C GLN A 24 8.85 5.43 -22.90
N LEU A 25 8.96 4.28 -23.55
CA LEU A 25 9.90 3.22 -23.21
C LEU A 25 11.26 3.61 -23.75
N CYS A 26 12.19 4.01 -22.88
CA CYS A 26 13.57 4.22 -23.28
C CYS A 26 14.36 2.93 -23.04
N SER A 27 14.75 2.23 -24.11
CA SER A 27 15.51 0.97 -24.05
C SER A 27 17.01 1.16 -23.73
N GLY A 28 17.38 2.26 -23.09
CA GLY A 28 18.75 2.56 -22.68
C GLY A 28 19.12 4.03 -22.84
N PHE A 29 20.10 4.47 -22.06
CA PHE A 29 20.77 5.76 -22.27
C PHE A 29 21.82 5.58 -23.37
N PRO A 30 21.93 6.50 -24.35
CA PRO A 30 23.04 6.46 -25.29
C PRO A 30 24.37 6.57 -24.53
N PRO A 31 25.44 5.91 -25.01
CA PRO A 31 26.74 5.80 -24.32
C PRO A 31 27.48 7.13 -24.07
N ARG A 32 26.85 8.28 -24.39
CA ARG A 32 27.38 9.63 -24.20
C ARG A 32 26.46 10.58 -23.42
N GLY A 33 25.56 10.06 -22.58
CA GLY A 33 24.85 10.90 -21.59
C GLY A 33 23.88 11.94 -22.17
N LEU A 34 23.59 11.90 -23.47
CA LEU A 34 22.65 12.81 -24.12
C LEU A 34 21.31 12.10 -24.29
N LEU A 35 20.44 12.19 -23.28
CA LEU A 35 19.01 12.21 -23.60
C LEU A 35 18.80 13.45 -24.48
N LEU A 36 18.08 13.28 -25.59
CA LEU A 36 17.53 14.44 -26.30
C LEU A 36 16.72 15.24 -25.28
N PRO A 37 17.00 16.54 -25.08
CA PRO A 37 16.24 17.37 -24.15
C PRO A 37 14.83 17.48 -24.71
N CYS A 38 13.91 16.74 -24.11
CA CYS A 38 12.50 16.87 -24.41
C CYS A 38 11.86 17.47 -23.17
N GLU A 39 11.62 18.78 -23.25
CA GLU A 39 11.04 19.63 -22.20
C GLU A 39 9.58 19.25 -21.83
N SER A 40 9.07 18.13 -22.31
CA SER A 40 7.67 17.70 -22.16
C SER A 40 7.48 16.36 -21.43
N PHE A 41 8.55 15.71 -20.95
CA PHE A 41 8.44 14.41 -20.29
C PHE A 41 8.00 14.51 -18.83
N LEU A 42 6.78 14.03 -18.54
CA LEU A 42 6.22 13.95 -17.20
C LEU A 42 6.34 12.55 -16.57
N SER A 43 6.41 11.49 -17.38
CA SER A 43 6.49 10.09 -16.93
C SER A 43 7.48 9.30 -17.81
N GLY A 44 8.27 8.41 -17.22
CA GLY A 44 9.27 7.61 -17.95
C GLY A 44 9.45 6.21 -17.38
N ILE A 45 9.55 5.22 -18.27
CA ILE A 45 9.94 3.84 -17.94
C ILE A 45 11.38 3.62 -18.43
N LEU A 46 12.29 3.27 -17.53
CA LEU A 46 13.67 2.94 -17.87
C LEU A 46 13.90 1.45 -17.65
N GLN A 47 14.09 0.74 -18.76
CA GLN A 47 14.59 -0.62 -18.75
C GLN A 47 16.11 -0.57 -18.91
N VAL A 48 16.81 -0.80 -17.80
CA VAL A 48 18.26 -0.71 -17.74
C VAL A 48 18.84 -2.12 -17.88
N GLN A 49 19.15 -2.53 -19.11
CA GLN A 49 20.15 -3.59 -19.38
C GLN A 49 21.47 -3.19 -18.69
N PRO A 50 22.38 -4.11 -18.28
CA PRO A 50 23.01 -4.28 -16.96
C PRO A 50 23.85 -3.11 -16.34
N TRP A 51 23.69 -1.89 -16.84
CA TRP A 51 24.36 -0.69 -16.39
C TRP A 51 23.69 -0.11 -15.13
N ARG A 52 24.49 0.47 -14.24
CA ARG A 52 23.99 1.20 -13.05
C ARG A 52 23.36 2.52 -13.49
N ILE A 53 22.13 2.81 -13.04
CA ILE A 53 21.56 4.16 -13.18
C ILE A 53 22.33 5.15 -12.29
N ARG A 54 22.67 6.32 -12.83
CA ARG A 54 23.44 7.39 -12.18
C ARG A 54 22.70 8.71 -12.30
N GLU A 55 23.06 9.67 -11.45
CA GLU A 55 22.50 11.04 -11.47
C GLU A 55 22.58 11.69 -12.86
N GLU A 56 23.71 11.53 -13.55
CA GLU A 56 23.96 12.11 -14.89
C GLU A 56 22.89 11.72 -15.93
N HIS A 57 22.30 10.55 -15.78
CA HIS A 57 21.25 10.06 -16.66
C HIS A 57 19.93 10.83 -16.48
N LEU A 58 19.62 11.29 -15.27
CA LEU A 58 18.36 11.95 -14.95
C LEU A 58 18.44 13.48 -15.07
N LYS A 59 19.65 14.06 -15.14
CA LYS A 59 19.85 15.52 -15.25
C LYS A 59 19.19 16.16 -16.47
N ALA A 60 19.06 15.42 -17.56
CA ALA A 60 18.46 15.91 -18.80
C ALA A 60 16.93 15.95 -18.78
N THR A 61 16.28 15.49 -17.69
CA THR A 61 14.81 15.43 -17.56
C THR A 61 14.33 16.10 -16.27
N PRO A 62 14.60 17.40 -16.05
CA PRO A 62 14.32 18.07 -14.77
C PRO A 62 12.82 18.16 -14.42
N LEU A 63 11.94 18.01 -15.42
CA LEU A 63 10.48 18.09 -15.26
C LEU A 63 9.81 16.75 -14.96
N LEU A 64 10.60 15.67 -14.85
CA LEU A 64 10.07 14.32 -14.64
C LEU A 64 9.30 14.23 -13.31
N ARG A 65 8.07 13.71 -13.37
CA ARG A 65 7.19 13.49 -12.21
C ARG A 65 7.04 12.03 -11.84
N GLU A 66 7.17 11.13 -12.81
CA GLU A 66 7.07 9.70 -12.58
C GLU A 66 8.26 8.97 -13.20
N LEU A 67 8.88 8.09 -12.42
CA LEU A 67 10.04 7.31 -12.82
C LEU A 67 9.81 5.85 -12.47
N HIS A 68 9.76 5.01 -13.49
CA HIS A 68 9.59 3.56 -13.34
C HIS A 68 10.90 2.86 -13.70
N LEU A 69 11.46 2.16 -12.71
CA LEU A 69 12.68 1.37 -12.77
C LEU A 69 12.39 -0.10 -12.42
N TYR A 70 11.15 -0.55 -12.58
CA TYR A 70 10.75 -1.90 -12.20
C TYR A 70 11.42 -2.98 -13.08
N GLY A 71 11.61 -4.18 -12.54
CA GLY A 71 12.14 -5.33 -13.27
C GLY A 71 13.60 -5.19 -13.69
N ASN A 72 14.34 -4.27 -13.07
CA ASN A 72 15.77 -4.10 -13.30
C ASN A 72 16.59 -5.00 -12.36
N HIS A 73 17.92 -5.03 -12.50
CA HIS A 73 18.82 -5.78 -11.62
C HIS A 73 19.54 -4.89 -10.59
N LEU A 74 18.89 -3.80 -10.17
CA LEU A 74 19.51 -2.81 -9.28
C LEU A 74 19.76 -3.43 -7.91
N ARG A 75 21.03 -3.36 -7.46
CA ARG A 75 21.45 -3.80 -6.12
C ARG A 75 21.63 -2.64 -5.13
N SER A 76 21.77 -1.43 -5.65
CA SER A 76 22.00 -0.19 -4.90
C SER A 76 21.55 1.00 -5.73
N LEU A 77 21.15 2.08 -5.08
CA LEU A 77 20.97 3.40 -5.71
C LEU A 77 22.16 4.31 -5.38
N SER A 78 22.42 5.28 -6.26
CA SER A 78 23.32 6.39 -5.91
C SER A 78 22.61 7.34 -4.93
N PRO A 79 23.26 7.85 -3.88
CA PRO A 79 22.67 8.81 -2.95
C PRO A 79 22.21 10.11 -3.63
N HIS A 80 22.76 10.41 -4.81
CA HIS A 80 22.49 11.64 -5.55
C HIS A 80 21.59 11.42 -6.77
N LEU A 81 21.06 10.20 -6.94
CA LEU A 81 20.29 9.82 -8.12
C LEU A 81 19.20 10.83 -8.48
N LEU A 82 18.45 11.32 -7.47
CA LEU A 82 17.29 12.19 -7.68
C LEU A 82 17.61 13.69 -7.73
N ARG A 83 18.87 14.11 -7.60
CA ARG A 83 19.23 15.54 -7.62
C ARG A 83 18.82 16.27 -8.90
N GLY A 84 18.86 15.56 -10.04
CA GLY A 84 18.49 16.10 -11.34
C GLY A 84 16.99 16.14 -11.63
N VAL A 85 16.14 15.59 -10.76
CA VAL A 85 14.69 15.44 -10.96
C VAL A 85 13.89 15.97 -9.77
N PRO A 86 13.97 17.29 -9.49
CA PRO A 86 13.39 17.88 -8.27
C PRO A 86 11.86 17.85 -8.23
N LEU A 87 11.20 17.61 -9.37
CA LEU A 87 9.73 17.52 -9.47
C LEU A 87 9.21 16.08 -9.38
N LEU A 88 10.08 15.09 -9.11
CA LEU A 88 9.67 13.69 -9.07
C LEU A 88 8.70 13.46 -7.91
N GLN A 89 7.59 12.80 -8.21
CA GLN A 89 6.50 12.50 -7.28
C GLN A 89 6.31 11.00 -7.12
N ASN A 90 6.46 10.22 -8.20
CA ASN A 90 6.23 8.78 -8.17
C ASN A 90 7.50 8.05 -8.59
N LEU A 91 7.97 7.15 -7.73
CA LEU A 91 9.13 6.31 -8.00
C LEU A 91 8.76 4.85 -7.79
N ASP A 92 8.93 4.06 -8.85
CA ASP A 92 8.69 2.62 -8.83
C ASP A 92 9.99 1.85 -9.07
N LEU A 93 10.40 1.08 -8.07
CA LEU A 93 11.60 0.25 -8.03
C LEU A 93 11.24 -1.24 -7.90
N THR A 94 10.01 -1.62 -8.27
CA THR A 94 9.49 -2.98 -8.13
C THR A 94 10.41 -4.03 -8.77
N GLU A 95 10.51 -5.24 -8.21
CA GLU A 95 11.23 -6.35 -8.84
C GLU A 95 12.71 -6.04 -9.17
N ASN A 96 13.40 -5.43 -8.21
CA ASN A 96 14.85 -5.23 -8.25
C ASN A 96 15.55 -6.15 -7.23
N LYS A 97 16.84 -5.91 -6.98
CA LYS A 97 17.66 -6.68 -6.03
C LYS A 97 18.19 -5.80 -4.90
N LEU A 98 17.44 -4.75 -4.53
CA LEU A 98 17.83 -3.79 -3.50
C LEU A 98 17.76 -4.44 -2.13
N ARG A 99 18.85 -4.32 -1.36
CA ARG A 99 18.90 -4.79 0.04
C ARG A 99 18.76 -3.67 1.05
N ASP A 100 19.18 -2.47 0.66
CA ASP A 100 19.13 -1.25 1.45
C ASP A 100 19.18 -0.06 0.49
N LEU A 101 18.90 1.13 1.01
CA LEU A 101 18.99 2.39 0.29
C LEU A 101 19.91 3.36 1.03
N PRO A 102 20.65 4.23 0.32
CA PRO A 102 21.47 5.24 0.96
C PRO A 102 20.65 6.23 1.80
N ALA A 103 21.28 6.82 2.81
CA ALA A 103 20.73 7.95 3.52
C ALA A 103 20.42 9.11 2.56
N ASP A 104 19.32 9.82 2.85
CA ASP A 104 18.82 11.01 2.17
C ASP A 104 18.58 10.85 0.66
N VAL A 105 18.53 9.62 0.14
CA VAL A 105 18.39 9.35 -1.30
C VAL A 105 17.12 9.96 -1.90
N PHE A 106 16.08 10.15 -1.07
CA PHE A 106 14.80 10.73 -1.47
C PHE A 106 14.61 12.18 -0.99
N SER A 107 15.62 12.82 -0.41
CA SER A 107 15.53 14.20 0.11
C SER A 107 15.39 15.26 -0.99
N HIS A 108 15.85 14.95 -2.20
CA HIS A 108 15.91 15.89 -3.33
C HIS A 108 14.63 15.93 -4.18
N ALA A 109 13.62 15.10 -3.87
CA ALA A 109 12.36 15.06 -4.59
C ALA A 109 11.17 14.90 -3.62
N PRO A 110 10.07 15.66 -3.79
CA PRO A 110 8.90 15.59 -2.92
C PRO A 110 8.01 14.40 -3.31
N LEU A 111 8.51 13.19 -3.08
CA LEU A 111 7.80 11.96 -3.45
C LEU A 111 6.43 11.89 -2.76
N ARG A 112 5.42 11.50 -3.53
CA ARG A 112 4.06 11.15 -3.11
C ARG A 112 3.86 9.64 -3.09
N SER A 113 4.50 8.92 -4.02
CA SER A 113 4.42 7.47 -4.13
C SER A 113 5.82 6.86 -4.25
N LEU A 114 6.12 5.90 -3.37
CA LEU A 114 7.33 5.10 -3.41
C LEU A 114 6.97 3.62 -3.40
N VAL A 115 7.35 2.91 -4.46
CA VAL A 115 7.09 1.47 -4.61
C VAL A 115 8.44 0.74 -4.62
N LEU A 116 8.68 -0.07 -3.60
CA LEU A 116 9.87 -0.90 -3.40
C LEU A 116 9.51 -2.40 -3.37
N LYS A 117 8.35 -2.73 -3.94
CA LYS A 117 7.79 -4.08 -3.98
C LYS A 117 8.77 -5.10 -4.55
N ASN A 118 8.75 -6.33 -4.05
CA ASN A 118 9.53 -7.46 -4.59
C ASN A 118 11.03 -7.13 -4.71
N ASN A 119 11.64 -6.67 -3.62
CA ASN A 119 13.08 -6.46 -3.50
C ASN A 119 13.65 -7.40 -2.43
N LEU A 120 14.86 -7.12 -1.94
CA LEU A 120 15.55 -7.91 -0.92
C LEU A 120 15.79 -7.09 0.35
N ILE A 121 14.94 -6.12 0.65
CA ILE A 121 15.12 -5.19 1.76
C ILE A 121 14.88 -5.92 3.09
N GLU A 122 15.89 -5.92 3.95
CA GLU A 122 15.83 -6.55 5.27
C GLU A 122 15.40 -5.57 6.36
N GLU A 123 15.75 -4.29 6.19
CA GLU A 123 15.44 -3.20 7.12
C GLU A 123 15.11 -1.93 6.34
N ALA A 124 13.94 -1.34 6.60
CA ALA A 124 13.58 -0.04 6.05
C ALA A 124 13.94 1.07 7.04
N ARG A 125 14.94 1.88 6.68
CA ARG A 125 15.60 2.84 7.57
C ARG A 125 15.03 4.25 7.42
N GLY A 126 14.91 4.97 8.53
CA GLY A 126 14.33 6.32 8.54
C GLY A 126 15.17 7.36 7.80
N GLU A 127 16.46 7.09 7.65
CA GLU A 127 17.44 7.94 6.97
C GLU A 127 17.16 8.09 5.48
N TRP A 128 16.34 7.24 4.84
CA TRP A 128 16.06 7.37 3.42
C TRP A 128 15.28 8.65 3.06
N LEU A 129 14.50 9.16 4.01
CA LEU A 129 13.49 10.20 3.80
C LEU A 129 13.69 11.37 4.77
N PRO A 130 13.39 12.60 4.32
CA PRO A 130 13.39 13.77 5.20
C PRO A 130 12.25 13.67 6.22
N GLU A 131 12.37 14.44 7.30
CA GLU A 131 11.27 14.68 8.23
C GLU A 131 10.05 15.27 7.51
N ASN A 132 8.85 14.88 7.95
CA ASN A 132 7.57 15.35 7.40
C ASN A 132 7.45 15.15 5.88
N SER A 133 7.78 13.95 5.42
CA SER A 133 7.70 13.57 4.01
C SER A 133 6.28 13.74 3.45
N SER A 134 6.22 14.09 2.15
CA SER A 134 4.97 14.25 1.40
C SER A 134 4.38 12.92 0.89
N LEU A 135 4.99 11.79 1.25
CA LEU A 135 4.54 10.47 0.83
C LEU A 135 3.13 10.18 1.34
N THR A 136 2.26 9.77 0.41
CA THR A 136 0.91 9.28 0.68
C THR A 136 0.79 7.78 0.39
N TRP A 137 1.69 7.21 -0.42
CA TRP A 137 1.72 5.80 -0.76
C TRP A 137 3.12 5.21 -0.57
N LEU A 138 3.21 4.16 0.25
CA LEU A 138 4.43 3.37 0.45
C LEU A 138 4.13 1.89 0.28
N ASP A 139 4.79 1.25 -0.68
CA ASP A 139 4.72 -0.19 -0.89
C ASP A 139 6.10 -0.82 -0.66
N LEU A 140 6.19 -1.62 0.42
CA LEU A 140 7.34 -2.41 0.82
C LEU A 140 7.02 -3.92 0.74
N SER A 141 5.97 -4.30 0.03
CA SER A 141 5.52 -5.69 -0.06
C SER A 141 6.55 -6.60 -0.74
N GLY A 142 6.56 -7.90 -0.40
CA GLY A 142 7.45 -8.86 -1.05
C GLY A 142 8.93 -8.61 -0.76
N ASN A 143 9.25 -8.12 0.44
CA ASN A 143 10.63 -7.92 0.90
C ASN A 143 10.97 -8.92 2.02
N LEU A 144 12.06 -8.67 2.74
CA LEU A 144 12.57 -9.55 3.80
C LEU A 144 12.44 -8.93 5.19
N LEU A 145 11.56 -7.93 5.35
CA LEU A 145 11.43 -7.17 6.59
C LEU A 145 11.02 -8.08 7.75
N THR A 146 11.77 -8.05 8.84
CA THR A 146 11.47 -8.80 10.07
C THR A 146 10.80 -7.94 11.15
N LYS A 147 10.85 -6.61 11.01
CA LYS A 147 10.29 -5.62 11.94
C LYS A 147 9.55 -4.52 11.20
N ILE A 148 8.53 -3.96 11.85
CA ILE A 148 7.88 -2.72 11.39
C ILE A 148 8.92 -1.60 11.40
N PRO A 149 9.06 -0.81 10.31
CA PRO A 149 10.06 0.25 10.21
C PRO A 149 9.59 1.53 10.92
N THR A 150 9.48 1.48 12.25
CA THR A 150 8.89 2.54 13.09
C THR A 150 9.49 3.91 12.81
N VAL A 151 10.82 4.03 12.78
CA VAL A 151 11.52 5.31 12.59
C VAL A 151 11.21 5.92 11.23
N LEU A 152 11.10 5.09 10.18
CA LEU A 152 10.70 5.56 8.86
C LEU A 152 9.23 6.01 8.85
N LEU A 153 8.33 5.23 9.45
CA LEU A 153 6.89 5.55 9.47
C LEU A 153 6.57 6.84 10.25
N GLN A 154 7.32 7.15 11.31
CA GLN A 154 7.18 8.39 12.08
C GLN A 154 7.41 9.65 11.23
N LYS A 155 8.16 9.55 10.13
CA LYS A 155 8.40 10.65 9.19
C LYS A 155 7.29 10.85 8.16
N LEU A 156 6.23 10.03 8.20
CA LEU A 156 5.18 9.96 7.16
C LEU A 156 3.79 10.38 7.67
N PRO A 157 3.60 11.61 8.17
CA PRO A 157 2.31 12.05 8.74
C PRO A 157 1.18 12.15 7.71
N ASN A 158 1.51 12.12 6.41
CA ASN A 158 0.57 12.18 5.30
C ASN A 158 0.26 10.82 4.67
N LEU A 159 0.78 9.71 5.23
CA LEU A 159 0.62 8.40 4.63
C LEU A 159 -0.85 7.97 4.64
N GLU A 160 -1.36 7.57 3.48
CA GLU A 160 -2.72 7.09 3.26
C GLU A 160 -2.74 5.58 3.00
N ASN A 161 -1.72 5.08 2.29
CA ASN A 161 -1.62 3.67 1.90
C ASN A 161 -0.25 3.10 2.29
N LEU A 162 -0.27 2.01 3.05
CA LEU A 162 0.91 1.27 3.46
C LEU A 162 0.73 -0.21 3.15
N ASP A 163 1.62 -0.75 2.31
CA ASP A 163 1.71 -2.18 2.05
C ASP A 163 3.01 -2.76 2.61
N LEU A 164 2.87 -3.65 3.57
CA LEU A 164 3.94 -4.41 4.22
C LEU A 164 3.71 -5.93 4.06
N SER A 165 2.84 -6.34 3.13
CA SER A 165 2.50 -7.74 2.91
C SER A 165 3.67 -8.56 2.38
N ASN A 166 3.58 -9.89 2.49
CA ASN A 166 4.59 -10.80 1.94
C ASN A 166 6.00 -10.46 2.47
N ASN A 167 6.10 -10.29 3.79
CA ASN A 167 7.35 -10.03 4.50
C ASN A 167 7.52 -11.09 5.60
N ARG A 168 8.38 -10.84 6.59
CA ARG A 168 8.69 -11.75 7.70
C ARG A 168 8.37 -11.14 9.05
N LEU A 169 7.39 -10.24 9.11
CA LEU A 169 7.02 -9.51 10.32
C LEU A 169 6.42 -10.45 11.36
N GLU A 170 6.96 -10.44 12.58
CA GLU A 170 6.49 -11.32 13.66
C GLU A 170 5.58 -10.60 14.68
N LYS A 171 5.75 -9.29 14.84
CA LYS A 171 5.01 -8.45 15.79
C LYS A 171 4.81 -7.05 15.22
N ILE A 172 3.78 -6.38 15.73
CA ILE A 172 3.61 -4.93 15.63
C ILE A 172 3.99 -4.36 17.00
N PRO A 173 5.18 -3.73 17.15
CA PRO A 173 5.55 -3.12 18.42
C PRO A 173 4.53 -2.04 18.83
N PRO A 174 4.30 -1.84 20.14
CA PRO A 174 3.51 -0.71 20.62
C PRO A 174 4.01 0.60 20.02
N HIS A 175 3.11 1.51 19.68
CA HIS A 175 3.41 2.83 19.13
C HIS A 175 4.13 2.84 17.77
N SER A 176 4.36 1.69 17.13
CA SER A 176 5.10 1.62 15.85
C SER A 176 4.35 2.21 14.65
N LEU A 177 3.04 2.36 14.77
CA LEU A 177 2.14 2.95 13.75
C LEU A 177 1.55 4.29 14.21
N ASP A 178 2.02 4.84 15.34
CA ASP A 178 1.56 6.12 15.85
C ASP A 178 1.92 7.25 14.87
N GLY A 179 1.05 8.26 14.79
CA GLY A 179 1.21 9.38 13.86
C GLY A 179 0.64 9.14 12.46
N LEU A 180 0.31 7.90 12.09
CA LEU A 180 -0.33 7.56 10.80
C LEU A 180 -1.85 7.83 10.79
N ALA A 181 -2.28 9.02 11.26
CA ALA A 181 -3.69 9.37 11.45
C ALA A 181 -4.50 9.45 10.13
N LYS A 182 -3.82 9.65 9.00
CA LYS A 182 -4.42 9.68 7.66
C LYS A 182 -4.46 8.32 6.97
N LEU A 183 -3.90 7.27 7.58
CA LEU A 183 -3.82 5.96 6.92
C LEU A 183 -5.21 5.39 6.69
N GLU A 184 -5.53 5.14 5.41
CA GLU A 184 -6.79 4.57 4.95
C GLU A 184 -6.67 3.07 4.67
N ARG A 185 -5.50 2.59 4.26
CA ARG A 185 -5.26 1.20 3.88
C ARG A 185 -3.97 0.69 4.49
N LEU A 186 -4.09 -0.38 5.27
CA LEU A 186 -2.96 -1.12 5.84
C LEU A 186 -3.04 -2.58 5.42
N ASN A 187 -2.02 -3.02 4.68
CA ASN A 187 -1.88 -4.40 4.26
C ASN A 187 -0.69 -5.06 4.97
N LEU A 188 -0.97 -6.06 5.80
CA LEU A 188 -0.01 -6.86 6.57
C LEU A 188 -0.17 -8.35 6.28
N GLN A 189 -0.85 -8.72 5.19
CA GLN A 189 -1.09 -10.13 4.85
C GLN A 189 0.22 -10.87 4.55
N GLU A 190 0.18 -12.20 4.63
CA GLU A 190 1.33 -13.05 4.29
C GLU A 190 2.59 -12.64 5.07
N ASN A 191 2.44 -12.58 6.39
CA ASN A 191 3.50 -12.30 7.35
C ASN A 191 3.53 -13.40 8.41
N LYS A 192 4.29 -13.21 9.50
CA LYS A 192 4.43 -14.16 10.59
C LYS A 192 3.86 -13.63 11.90
N LEU A 193 2.90 -12.70 11.84
CA LEU A 193 2.33 -12.06 13.02
C LEU A 193 1.63 -13.11 13.86
N HIS A 194 2.09 -13.31 15.10
CA HIS A 194 1.54 -14.35 15.97
C HIS A 194 0.69 -13.79 17.12
N SER A 195 0.78 -12.49 17.38
CA SER A 195 -0.02 -11.77 18.38
C SER A 195 -0.16 -10.30 18.02
N LEU A 196 -1.27 -9.68 18.44
CA LEU A 196 -1.48 -8.24 18.33
C LEU A 196 -1.77 -7.66 19.72
N ASP A 197 -1.27 -6.47 19.97
CA ASP A 197 -1.58 -5.72 21.17
C ASP A 197 -2.91 -4.98 21.00
N ALA A 198 -3.63 -4.74 22.10
CA ALA A 198 -4.89 -3.99 22.07
C ALA A 198 -4.74 -2.57 21.48
N SER A 199 -3.55 -1.99 21.59
CA SER A 199 -3.20 -0.66 21.09
C SER A 199 -2.61 -0.67 19.68
N SER A 200 -2.42 -1.83 19.03
CA SER A 200 -1.72 -1.93 17.74
C SER A 200 -2.29 -1.04 16.62
N PHE A 201 -3.58 -0.71 16.66
CA PHE A 201 -4.25 0.16 15.68
C PHE A 201 -4.91 1.39 16.32
N GLN A 202 -4.49 1.75 17.53
CA GLN A 202 -5.02 2.91 18.24
C GLN A 202 -4.73 4.19 17.45
N GLY A 203 -5.70 5.10 17.39
CA GLY A 203 -5.53 6.39 16.69
C GLY A 203 -5.70 6.34 15.16
N MET A 204 -5.89 5.16 14.57
CA MET A 204 -6.06 5.00 13.11
C MET A 204 -7.52 5.24 12.67
N HIS A 205 -8.06 6.42 12.98
CA HIS A 205 -9.47 6.76 12.74
C HIS A 205 -9.86 6.79 11.25
N SER A 206 -8.89 6.99 10.36
CA SER A 206 -9.09 7.05 8.90
C SER A 206 -9.10 5.67 8.24
N LEU A 207 -8.73 4.61 8.96
CA LEU A 207 -8.52 3.29 8.38
C LEU A 207 -9.83 2.71 7.84
N THR A 208 -9.84 2.39 6.55
CA THR A 208 -10.98 1.84 5.81
C THR A 208 -10.79 0.37 5.43
N VAL A 209 -9.54 -0.05 5.21
CA VAL A 209 -9.15 -1.40 4.84
C VAL A 209 -7.99 -1.85 5.73
N LEU A 210 -8.17 -2.99 6.39
CA LEU A 210 -7.14 -3.68 7.17
C LEU A 210 -7.07 -5.13 6.73
N THR A 211 -5.94 -5.56 6.20
CA THR A 211 -5.72 -6.97 5.81
C THR A 211 -4.63 -7.57 6.69
N LEU A 212 -5.00 -8.61 7.44
CA LEU A 212 -4.14 -9.40 8.33
C LEU A 212 -4.17 -10.89 7.95
N ALA A 213 -4.69 -11.21 6.76
CA ALA A 213 -4.79 -12.59 6.29
C ALA A 213 -3.44 -13.30 6.23
N HIS A 214 -3.46 -14.63 6.28
CA HIS A 214 -2.28 -15.47 6.13
C HIS A 214 -1.14 -15.04 7.08
N ASN A 215 -1.49 -14.97 8.36
CA ASN A 215 -0.56 -14.74 9.47
C ASN A 215 -0.70 -15.91 10.47
N LYS A 216 -0.08 -15.79 11.66
CA LYS A 216 -0.09 -16.81 12.70
C LYS A 216 -0.93 -16.41 13.92
N LEU A 217 -1.94 -15.54 13.73
CA LEU A 217 -2.71 -14.99 14.83
C LEU A 217 -3.64 -16.05 15.42
N SER A 218 -3.39 -16.43 16.67
CA SER A 218 -4.21 -17.38 17.42
C SER A 218 -5.31 -16.71 18.24
N HIS A 219 -5.05 -15.48 18.72
CA HIS A 219 -5.96 -14.70 19.56
C HIS A 219 -5.93 -13.21 19.18
N LEU A 220 -7.09 -12.55 19.32
CA LEU A 220 -7.25 -11.12 19.10
C LEU A 220 -7.80 -10.45 20.37
N PRO A 221 -7.20 -9.34 20.84
CA PRO A 221 -7.76 -8.56 21.94
C PRO A 221 -9.17 -8.05 21.61
N GLY A 222 -10.09 -8.09 22.59
CA GLY A 222 -11.49 -7.73 22.36
C GLY A 222 -11.73 -6.26 21.95
N ASN A 223 -10.78 -5.38 22.26
CA ASN A 223 -10.77 -3.95 21.95
C ASN A 223 -9.79 -3.57 20.82
N LEU A 224 -9.17 -4.53 20.14
CA LEU A 224 -8.18 -4.29 19.08
C LEU A 224 -8.67 -3.32 17.98
N PHE A 225 -9.95 -3.40 17.63
CA PHE A 225 -10.56 -2.57 16.57
C PHE A 225 -11.35 -1.37 17.12
N GLN A 226 -11.23 -1.09 18.41
CA GLN A 226 -11.90 0.05 19.02
C GLN A 226 -11.33 1.35 18.45
N GLY A 227 -12.19 2.25 17.97
CA GLY A 227 -11.78 3.53 17.37
C GLY A 227 -11.62 3.52 15.85
N LEU A 228 -11.59 2.35 15.21
CA LEU A 228 -11.56 2.20 13.74
C LEU A 228 -12.95 2.47 13.11
N THR A 229 -13.46 3.69 13.31
CA THR A 229 -14.85 4.05 12.99
C THR A 229 -15.18 4.03 11.50
N ARG A 230 -14.17 4.17 10.63
CA ARG A 230 -14.28 4.15 9.16
C ARG A 230 -13.96 2.80 8.53
N LEU A 231 -13.67 1.76 9.32
CA LEU A 231 -13.29 0.45 8.81
C LEU A 231 -14.46 -0.19 8.05
N THR A 232 -14.23 -0.53 6.79
CA THR A 232 -15.23 -1.14 5.89
C THR A 232 -14.83 -2.53 5.42
N GLN A 233 -13.54 -2.84 5.43
CA GLN A 233 -13.00 -4.13 5.00
C GLN A 233 -11.98 -4.60 6.03
N LEU A 234 -12.18 -5.83 6.52
CA LEU A 234 -11.27 -6.50 7.42
C LEU A 234 -11.10 -7.95 6.95
N SER A 235 -9.86 -8.36 6.77
CA SER A 235 -9.52 -9.73 6.35
C SER A 235 -8.57 -10.35 7.39
N LEU A 236 -8.98 -11.52 7.90
CA LEU A 236 -8.33 -12.29 8.97
C LEU A 236 -8.22 -13.77 8.60
N ASP A 237 -8.59 -14.13 7.37
CA ASP A 237 -8.52 -15.47 6.82
C ASP A 237 -7.10 -16.04 6.83
N GLY A 238 -6.96 -17.37 6.81
CA GLY A 238 -5.64 -18.01 6.83
C GLY A 238 -4.82 -17.80 8.12
N ASN A 239 -5.44 -17.41 9.23
CA ASN A 239 -4.80 -17.33 10.55
C ASN A 239 -5.09 -18.58 11.41
N GLU A 240 -4.31 -18.76 12.48
CA GLU A 240 -4.38 -19.91 13.39
C GLU A 240 -5.45 -19.77 14.50
N HIS A 241 -6.49 -18.96 14.29
CA HIS A 241 -7.57 -18.80 15.28
C HIS A 241 -8.44 -20.06 15.34
N LYS A 242 -8.00 -21.06 16.12
CA LYS A 242 -8.73 -22.29 16.38
C LYS A 242 -10.07 -21.95 17.05
N GLY A 243 -11.17 -22.05 16.30
CA GLY A 243 -12.47 -22.56 16.75
C GLY A 243 -13.20 -21.90 17.93
N ASN A 244 -12.57 -20.99 18.67
CA ASN A 244 -13.20 -20.23 19.73
C ASN A 244 -13.68 -18.94 19.09
N SER A 245 -14.96 -18.99 18.71
CA SER A 245 -15.94 -17.91 18.89
C SER A 245 -15.28 -16.57 19.20
N LEU A 246 -15.41 -15.61 18.28
CA LEU A 246 -15.31 -14.18 18.59
C LEU A 246 -16.22 -13.91 19.81
N SER A 247 -15.72 -14.17 21.01
CA SER A 247 -16.56 -14.30 22.20
C SER A 247 -17.01 -12.91 22.57
N GLY A 248 -18.32 -12.68 22.50
CA GLY A 248 -19.10 -11.53 22.97
C GLY A 248 -18.62 -10.11 22.60
N LYS A 249 -17.42 -9.73 23.04
CA LYS A 249 -16.82 -8.40 22.91
C LYS A 249 -16.05 -8.22 21.60
N ALA A 250 -15.28 -9.21 21.13
CA ALA A 250 -14.62 -9.14 19.82
C ALA A 250 -15.66 -9.21 18.68
N SER A 251 -16.68 -10.07 18.83
CA SER A 251 -17.89 -10.06 17.99
C SER A 251 -18.67 -8.76 18.13
N GLY A 252 -18.70 -8.12 19.31
CA GLY A 252 -19.30 -6.81 19.51
C GLY A 252 -18.56 -5.68 18.80
N SER A 253 -17.23 -5.67 18.84
CA SER A 253 -16.37 -4.69 18.14
C SER A 253 -16.41 -4.90 16.63
N LEU A 254 -16.37 -6.16 16.16
CA LEU A 254 -16.59 -6.52 14.77
C LEU A 254 -18.02 -6.18 14.34
N ARG A 255 -19.06 -6.53 15.10
CA ARG A 255 -20.46 -6.13 14.83
C ARG A 255 -20.63 -4.62 14.85
N LYS A 256 -19.90 -3.87 15.69
CA LYS A 256 -19.93 -2.40 15.69
C LYS A 256 -19.27 -1.84 14.44
N ALA A 257 -18.08 -2.33 14.06
CA ALA A 257 -17.38 -1.95 12.83
C ALA A 257 -18.16 -2.36 11.56
N PHE A 258 -18.65 -3.59 11.50
CA PHE A 258 -19.53 -4.06 10.42
C PHE A 258 -20.88 -3.33 10.43
N SER A 259 -21.49 -3.01 11.58
CA SER A 259 -22.74 -2.24 11.59
C SER A 259 -22.55 -0.76 11.25
N SER A 260 -21.37 -0.17 11.47
CA SER A 260 -21.06 1.19 11.00
C SER A 260 -20.83 1.18 9.49
N ALA A 261 -20.12 0.19 8.97
CA ALA A 261 -19.92 -0.02 7.52
C ALA A 261 -21.23 -0.33 6.78
N VAL A 262 -22.08 -1.21 7.33
CA VAL A 262 -23.42 -1.54 6.80
C VAL A 262 -24.36 -0.35 6.93
N ARG A 263 -24.36 0.40 8.05
CA ARG A 263 -25.14 1.64 8.18
C ARG A 263 -24.68 2.73 7.21
N MET A 264 -23.39 2.84 6.91
CA MET A 264 -22.89 3.77 5.88
C MET A 264 -23.35 3.34 4.49
N LYS A 265 -23.28 2.05 4.16
CA LYS A 265 -23.73 1.53 2.85
C LYS A 265 -25.24 1.67 2.68
N LEU A 266 -26.03 1.46 3.75
CA LEU A 266 -27.46 1.77 3.77
C LEU A 266 -27.75 3.27 3.67
N ARG A 267 -27.00 4.15 4.36
CA ARG A 267 -27.18 5.61 4.25
C ARG A 267 -26.86 6.13 2.85
N ARG A 268 -25.86 5.56 2.18
CA ARG A 268 -25.49 5.91 0.79
C ARG A 268 -26.50 5.37 -0.23
N LEU A 269 -27.07 4.19 0.02
CA LEU A 269 -28.19 3.65 -0.76
C LEU A 269 -29.48 4.45 -0.52
N LEU A 270 -29.77 4.87 0.72
CA LEU A 270 -30.95 5.67 1.07
C LEU A 270 -30.84 7.14 0.61
N SER A 271 -29.63 7.70 0.49
CA SER A 271 -29.43 9.03 -0.11
C SER A 271 -29.56 9.03 -1.64
N LEU A 272 -29.38 7.86 -2.28
CA LEU A 272 -29.56 7.67 -3.73
C LEU A 272 -31.00 7.32 -4.13
N THR A 273 -31.88 7.01 -3.17
CA THR A 273 -33.30 6.72 -3.39
C THR A 273 -34.24 7.82 -2.87
N SER A 274 -33.72 9.00 -2.53
CA SER A 274 -34.50 10.13 -1.97
C SER A 274 -35.44 10.83 -2.96
N THR A 275 -35.81 10.19 -4.07
CA THR A 275 -36.87 10.66 -4.99
C THR A 275 -37.80 9.51 -5.37
N ALA A 276 -38.27 8.74 -4.40
CA ALA A 276 -39.45 7.89 -4.59
C ALA A 276 -40.26 7.78 -3.30
N THR A 277 -41.34 8.53 -3.24
CA THR A 277 -42.41 8.40 -2.25
C THR A 277 -43.06 7.01 -2.39
N PHE A 278 -42.95 6.16 -1.36
CA PHE A 278 -43.79 4.96 -1.23
C PHE A 278 -44.39 4.84 0.18
N PRO A 279 -45.62 4.30 0.32
CA PRO A 279 -46.47 4.55 1.47
C PRO A 279 -46.11 3.70 2.69
N LYS A 280 -46.31 4.29 3.88
CA LYS A 280 -46.21 3.65 5.19
C LYS A 280 -47.23 2.51 5.34
N LYS A 281 -46.87 1.28 4.94
CA LYS A 281 -47.50 0.02 5.43
C LYS A 281 -46.77 -1.21 4.87
N ARG A 282 -45.50 -1.43 5.27
CA ARG A 282 -44.81 -2.75 5.14
C ARG A 282 -43.51 -2.87 5.95
N SER A 283 -43.37 -2.15 7.07
CA SER A 283 -42.15 -2.19 7.89
C SER A 283 -42.04 -3.39 8.84
N SER A 284 -43.10 -4.20 9.01
CA SER A 284 -43.08 -5.34 9.94
C SER A 284 -42.71 -6.69 9.32
N LEU A 285 -42.61 -6.78 7.98
CA LEU A 285 -42.35 -8.04 7.26
C LEU A 285 -40.91 -8.23 6.76
N LEU A 286 -40.10 -7.17 6.73
CA LEU A 286 -38.68 -7.24 6.34
C LEU A 286 -37.72 -7.42 7.53
N GLN A 287 -38.21 -7.23 8.76
CA GLN A 287 -37.40 -7.32 9.98
C GLN A 287 -37.30 -8.75 10.54
N SER A 288 -38.18 -9.66 10.10
CA SER A 288 -38.24 -11.06 10.55
C SER A 288 -37.62 -12.08 9.58
N HIS A 289 -37.12 -11.65 8.41
CA HIS A 289 -36.56 -12.55 7.39
C HIS A 289 -35.03 -12.58 7.28
N PHE A 290 -34.31 -11.84 8.15
CA PHE A 290 -32.84 -11.83 8.14
C PHE A 290 -32.18 -12.29 9.46
N THR A 291 -32.96 -12.74 10.45
CA THR A 291 -32.41 -13.20 11.74
C THR A 291 -32.24 -14.70 11.90
N GLU A 292 -32.75 -15.54 11.00
CA GLU A 292 -32.59 -17.00 11.12
C GLU A 292 -32.51 -17.67 9.74
N LYS A 293 -31.27 -17.95 9.29
CA LYS A 293 -30.97 -19.17 8.51
C LYS A 293 -29.46 -19.45 8.45
N ARG A 294 -29.07 -20.39 9.31
CA ARG A 294 -28.05 -21.43 9.15
C ARG A 294 -26.58 -21.04 8.97
N TRP A 295 -25.89 -21.00 10.10
CA TRP A 295 -24.67 -21.81 10.28
C TRP A 295 -25.12 -23.25 10.58
N THR A 296 -25.00 -24.16 9.63
CA THR A 296 -25.09 -25.60 9.86
C THR A 296 -24.39 -26.33 8.71
N ALA A 297 -23.65 -27.37 9.08
CA ALA A 297 -23.02 -28.40 8.25
C ALA A 297 -21.63 -28.09 7.65
N ALA A 298 -20.60 -28.52 8.39
CA ALA A 298 -19.52 -29.35 7.84
C ALA A 298 -18.77 -30.06 9.00
N LYS A 299 -19.42 -31.05 9.59
CA LYS A 299 -18.78 -32.17 10.30
C LYS A 299 -19.39 -33.43 9.72
N THR A 300 -18.61 -34.15 8.91
CA THR A 300 -18.46 -35.61 8.91
C THR A 300 -17.58 -35.99 7.72
N PHE A 301 -16.36 -36.45 8.03
CA PHE A 301 -15.56 -37.36 7.20
C PHE A 301 -16.33 -38.70 7.04
N PRO A 302 -15.99 -39.51 6.03
CA PRO A 302 -14.88 -40.45 6.16
C PRO A 302 -13.61 -40.03 5.42
#